data_AF-H6Q7W7-F1
#
_entry.id   AF-H6Q7W7-F1
#
_cell.length_a   1.000
_cell.length_b   1.000
_cell.length_c   1.000
_cell.angle_alpha   90.00
_cell.angle_beta   90.00
_cell.angle_gamma   90.00
#
_symmetry.space_group_name_H-M   'P 1'
#
loop_
_entity.id
_entity.type
_entity.pdbx_description
1 polymer ?
#
loop_
_entity_poly.entity_id
_entity_poly.type
_entity_poly.pdbx_seq_one_letter_code
_entity_poly.pdbx_strand_id
1 'polypeptide(L)'
;MGPEYVVEVECSDVYKTISAIAEYGEKCPRRRWRGPLCRALQVYAAFWRFRDRGEVPLSAEALGLSERHVKYLIPAQRQFGKSAPFDALVGYYIWVLDEAYRRQLFIDIAKVLGAPWRT
;
A
#
# COMPACT_ATOMS: atom_id res chain seq x y z
N MET A 1 6.64 -25.16 23.79
CA MET A 1 7.60 -24.44 22.93
C MET A 1 7.19 -24.75 21.50
N GLY A 2 6.41 -23.85 20.90
CA GLY A 2 5.89 -24.03 19.53
C GLY A 2 6.93 -23.57 18.51
N PRO A 3 6.98 -24.18 17.32
CA PRO A 3 8.04 -23.97 16.36
C PRO A 3 8.03 -22.52 15.87
N GLU A 4 9.10 -21.81 16.18
CA GLU A 4 9.47 -20.55 15.55
C GLU A 4 9.72 -20.83 14.06
N TYR A 5 8.67 -20.71 13.24
CA TYR A 5 8.83 -20.51 11.81
C TYR A 5 9.35 -19.08 11.59
N VAL A 6 10.62 -18.85 11.94
CA VAL A 6 11.35 -17.71 11.40
C VAL A 6 11.65 -18.09 9.96
N VAL A 7 10.79 -17.65 9.04
CA VAL A 7 11.15 -17.64 7.63
C VAL A 7 12.30 -16.65 7.54
N GLU A 8 13.54 -17.13 7.41
CA GLU A 8 14.67 -16.31 7.00
C GLU A 8 14.37 -15.83 5.58
N VAL A 9 13.70 -14.69 5.48
CA VAL A 9 13.49 -14.04 4.19
C VAL A 9 14.77 -13.29 3.88
N GLU A 10 15.46 -13.68 2.82
CA GLU A 10 16.61 -12.93 2.34
C GLU A 10 16.19 -11.48 2.03
N CYS A 11 17.00 -10.51 2.46
CA CYS A 11 16.76 -9.09 2.15
C CYS A 11 16.59 -8.84 0.64
N SER A 12 17.24 -9.66 -0.20
CA SER A 12 17.15 -9.62 -1.65
C SER A 12 15.73 -9.89 -2.16
N ASP A 13 15.03 -10.86 -1.56
CA ASP A 13 13.69 -11.28 -1.94
C ASP A 13 12.62 -10.34 -1.38
N VAL A 14 12.85 -9.79 -0.19
CA VAL A 14 12.03 -8.70 0.35
C VAL A 14 12.07 -7.50 -0.61
N TYR A 15 13.26 -7.11 -1.05
CA TYR A 15 13.44 -5.98 -1.96
C TYR A 15 12.78 -6.21 -3.34
N LYS A 16 12.91 -7.41 -3.92
CA LYS A 16 12.22 -7.79 -5.16
C LYS A 16 10.70 -7.69 -5.01
N THR A 17 10.17 -8.21 -3.92
CA THR A 17 8.72 -8.20 -3.64
C THR A 17 8.20 -6.77 -3.53
N ILE A 18 8.89 -5.94 -2.75
CA ILE A 18 8.61 -4.52 -2.60
C ILE A 18 8.66 -3.77 -3.94
N SER A 19 9.70 -4.02 -4.75
CA SER A 19 9.85 -3.41 -6.07
C SER A 19 8.70 -3.80 -7.00
N ALA A 20 8.29 -5.06 -6.99
CA ALA A 20 7.15 -5.53 -7.76
C ALA A 20 5.85 -4.85 -7.32
N ILE A 21 5.58 -4.74 -6.01
CA ILE A 21 4.40 -4.03 -5.46
C ILE A 21 4.33 -2.59 -6.00
N ALA A 22 5.46 -1.87 -5.99
CA ALA A 22 5.52 -0.52 -6.54
C ALA A 22 5.18 -0.49 -8.03
N GLU A 23 5.75 -1.39 -8.83
CA GLU A 23 5.47 -1.50 -10.26
C GLU A 23 3.97 -1.79 -10.55
N TYR A 24 3.35 -2.69 -9.79
CA TYR A 24 1.92 -2.97 -9.89
C TYR A 24 1.07 -1.73 -9.57
N GLY A 25 1.47 -0.94 -8.57
CA GLY A 25 0.81 0.32 -8.21
C GLY A 25 0.78 1.34 -9.36
N GLU A 26 1.87 1.46 -10.12
CA GLU A 26 1.92 2.36 -11.29
C GLU A 26 1.07 1.84 -12.45
N LYS A 27 1.04 0.52 -12.68
CA LYS A 27 0.33 -0.10 -13.81
C LYS A 27 -1.17 -0.29 -13.57
N CYS A 28 -1.60 -0.11 -12.33
CA CYS A 28 -2.96 -0.28 -11.85
C CYS A 28 -4.05 0.38 -12.73
N PRO A 29 -3.94 1.68 -13.12
CA PRO A 29 -4.90 2.33 -14.02
C PRO A 29 -4.96 1.71 -15.41
N ARG A 30 -3.80 1.33 -15.96
CA ARG A 30 -3.69 0.75 -17.31
C ARG A 30 -4.37 -0.61 -17.40
N ARG A 31 -4.40 -1.35 -16.28
CA ARG A 31 -5.08 -2.66 -16.16
C ARG A 31 -6.57 -2.54 -15.81
N ARG A 32 -7.15 -1.33 -15.84
CA ARG A 32 -8.55 -1.02 -15.42
C ARG A 32 -8.88 -1.43 -13.98
N TRP A 33 -7.88 -1.69 -13.15
CA TRP A 33 -8.07 -1.98 -11.75
C TRP A 33 -8.25 -0.67 -10.97
N ARG A 34 -9.35 -0.54 -10.20
CA ARG A 34 -9.73 0.71 -9.51
C ARG A 34 -10.16 0.54 -8.06
N GLY A 35 -9.98 -0.67 -7.51
CA GLY A 35 -10.41 -1.04 -6.16
C GLY A 35 -9.55 -0.43 -5.03
N PRO A 36 -9.92 -0.65 -3.76
CA PRO A 36 -9.19 -0.15 -2.61
C PRO A 36 -7.72 -0.58 -2.58
N LEU A 37 -7.44 -1.85 -2.93
CA LEU A 37 -6.08 -2.37 -3.01
C LEU A 37 -5.25 -1.64 -4.08
N CYS A 38 -5.85 -1.35 -5.23
CA CYS A 38 -5.19 -0.56 -6.27
C CYS A 38 -4.77 0.84 -5.80
N ARG A 39 -5.65 1.51 -5.04
CA ARG A 39 -5.35 2.85 -4.49
C ARG A 39 -4.25 2.80 -3.43
N ALA A 40 -4.23 1.76 -2.60
CA ALA A 40 -3.14 1.55 -1.64
C ALA A 40 -1.81 1.31 -2.38
N LEU A 41 -1.79 0.45 -3.40
CA LEU A 41 -0.59 0.23 -4.21
C LEU A 41 -0.10 1.51 -4.91
N GLN A 42 -1.00 2.38 -5.37
CA GLN A 42 -0.63 3.67 -5.96
C GLN A 42 0.08 4.60 -4.97
N VAL A 43 -0.36 4.60 -3.72
CA VAL A 43 0.30 5.38 -2.67
C VAL A 43 1.65 4.78 -2.34
N TYR A 44 1.75 3.45 -2.25
CA TYR A 44 3.04 2.77 -2.05
C TYR A 44 4.04 3.13 -3.17
N ALA A 45 3.60 3.04 -4.42
CA ALA A 45 4.40 3.44 -5.57
C ALA A 45 4.83 4.92 -5.49
N ALA A 46 3.99 5.78 -4.91
CA ALA A 46 4.36 7.17 -4.66
C ALA A 46 5.47 7.31 -3.61
N PHE A 47 5.42 6.55 -2.52
CA PHE A 47 6.49 6.52 -1.52
C PHE A 47 7.79 5.99 -2.10
N TRP A 48 7.71 4.95 -2.92
CA TRP A 48 8.87 4.32 -3.58
C TRP A 48 9.69 5.29 -4.43
N ARG A 49 9.06 6.33 -5.00
CA ARG A 49 9.74 7.39 -5.77
C ARG A 49 10.70 8.24 -4.92
N PHE A 50 10.57 8.18 -3.60
CA PHE A 50 11.40 8.91 -2.64
C PHE A 50 12.44 8.03 -1.93
N ARG A 51 12.56 6.73 -2.28
CA ARG A 51 13.47 5.78 -1.60
C ARG A 51 14.92 6.29 -1.51
N ASP A 52 15.41 6.97 -2.55
CA ASP A 52 16.78 7.46 -2.63
C ASP A 52 16.95 8.85 -1.97
N ARG A 53 15.85 9.48 -1.53
CA ARG A 53 15.82 10.81 -0.91
C ARG A 53 15.74 10.77 0.61
N GLY A 54 15.50 9.60 1.20
CA GLY A 54 15.44 9.39 2.65
C GLY A 54 14.12 9.81 3.29
N GLU A 55 13.60 11.01 2.99
CA GLU A 55 12.31 11.49 3.50
C GLU A 55 11.20 11.50 2.46
N VAL A 56 10.01 11.11 2.88
CA VAL A 56 8.79 11.06 2.08
C VAL A 56 7.77 12.06 2.63
N PRO A 57 7.30 13.04 1.84
CA PRO A 57 6.22 13.90 2.25
C PRO A 57 4.89 13.12 2.29
N LEU A 58 4.08 13.33 3.33
CA LEU A 58 2.83 12.60 3.53
C LEU A 58 1.59 13.35 3.03
N SER A 59 1.75 14.34 2.15
CA SER A 59 0.62 15.01 1.49
C SER A 59 0.32 14.39 0.12
N ALA A 60 -0.96 14.31 -0.24
CA ALA A 60 -1.37 13.75 -1.54
C ALA A 60 -0.76 14.56 -2.70
N GLU A 61 -0.75 15.89 -2.58
CA GLU A 61 -0.19 16.80 -3.57
C GLU A 61 1.30 16.54 -3.82
N ALA A 62 2.12 16.47 -2.77
CA ALA A 62 3.56 16.26 -2.91
C ALA A 62 3.91 14.87 -3.50
N LEU A 63 3.00 13.91 -3.36
CA LEU A 63 3.11 12.57 -3.91
C LEU A 63 2.55 12.44 -5.34
N GLY A 64 1.95 13.50 -5.88
CA GLY A 64 1.26 13.50 -7.16
C GLY A 64 0.01 12.61 -7.15
N LEU A 65 -0.67 12.54 -6.02
CA LEU A 65 -1.87 11.73 -5.79
C LEU A 65 -3.11 12.62 -5.70
N SER A 66 -4.25 12.11 -6.18
CA SER A 66 -5.54 12.79 -6.02
C SER A 66 -6.20 12.53 -4.66
N GLU A 67 -7.23 13.31 -4.33
CA GLU A 67 -7.98 13.24 -3.05
C GLU A 67 -8.45 11.84 -2.66
N ARG A 68 -8.76 11.00 -3.66
CA ARG A 68 -9.20 9.61 -3.44
C ARG A 68 -8.19 8.73 -2.68
N HIS A 69 -6.94 9.19 -2.59
CA HIS A 69 -5.84 8.52 -1.89
C HIS A 69 -5.62 9.04 -0.46
N VAL A 70 -6.18 10.21 -0.10
CA VAL A 70 -5.93 10.87 1.20
C VAL A 70 -6.24 9.95 2.37
N LYS A 71 -7.31 9.15 2.29
CA LYS A 71 -7.67 8.19 3.35
C LYS A 71 -6.60 7.13 3.65
N TYR A 72 -5.71 6.84 2.69
CA TYR A 72 -4.59 5.91 2.87
C TYR A 72 -3.32 6.61 3.39
N LEU A 73 -3.31 7.94 3.41
CA LEU A 73 -2.23 8.77 3.98
C LEU A 73 -2.54 9.18 5.42
N ILE A 74 -3.81 9.40 5.76
CA ILE A 74 -4.23 9.88 7.10
C ILE A 74 -3.59 9.09 8.25
N PRO A 75 -3.59 7.75 8.28
CA PRO A 75 -3.05 7.06 9.44
C PRO A 75 -1.50 7.13 9.48
N ALA A 76 -0.81 7.24 8.34
CA ALA A 76 0.62 7.58 8.31
C ALA A 76 0.88 9.00 8.83
N GLN A 77 0.06 9.98 8.43
CA GLN A 77 0.16 11.36 8.93
C GLN A 77 -0.05 11.46 10.43
N ARG A 78 -0.98 10.67 10.99
CA ARG A 78 -1.22 10.61 12.45
C ARG A 78 -0.03 10.04 13.20
N GLN A 79 0.68 9.08 12.61
CA GLN A 79 1.81 8.42 13.24
C GLN A 79 3.12 9.21 13.11
N PHE A 80 3.39 9.78 11.92
CA PHE A 80 4.69 10.36 11.59
C PHE A 80 4.65 11.88 11.36
N GLY A 81 3.47 12.49 11.24
CA GLY A 81 3.32 13.91 10.96
C GLY A 81 3.29 14.24 9.47
N LYS A 82 4.10 15.22 9.05
CA LYS A 82 4.07 15.78 7.67
C LYS A 82 5.00 15.05 6.70
N SER A 83 6.07 14.43 7.20
CA SER A 83 6.99 13.60 6.44
C SER A 83 7.42 12.41 7.30
N ALA A 84 7.98 11.38 6.67
CA ALA A 84 8.54 10.24 7.37
C ALA A 84 9.74 9.68 6.61
N PRO A 85 10.70 9.03 7.29
CA PRO A 85 11.72 8.25 6.63
C PRO A 85 11.11 7.14 5.76
N PHE A 86 11.69 6.91 4.58
CA PHE A 86 11.20 5.88 3.66
C PHE A 86 11.12 4.49 4.33
N ASP A 87 12.15 4.09 5.05
CA ASP A 87 12.23 2.78 5.70
C ASP A 87 11.13 2.59 6.77
N ALA A 88 10.78 3.66 7.50
CA ALA A 88 9.69 3.64 8.46
C ALA A 88 8.32 3.47 7.78
N LEU A 89 8.14 4.05 6.58
CA LEU A 89 6.93 3.89 5.81
C LEU A 89 6.80 2.51 5.18
N VAL A 90 7.90 1.87 4.76
CA VAL A 90 7.86 0.51 4.18
C VAL A 90 7.21 -0.47 5.15
N GLY A 91 7.65 -0.50 6.41
CA GLY A 91 7.08 -1.37 7.43
C GLY A 91 5.60 -1.07 7.70
N TYR A 92 5.25 0.22 7.80
CA TYR A 92 3.88 0.67 7.98
C TYR A 92 2.96 0.32 6.78
N TYR A 93 3.47 0.39 5.55
CA TYR A 93 2.66 0.20 4.35
C TYR A 93 2.29 -1.25 4.07
N ILE A 94 3.10 -2.20 4.55
CA ILE A 94 2.75 -3.62 4.49
C ILE A 94 1.42 -3.86 5.24
N TRP A 95 1.22 -3.21 6.39
CA TRP A 95 -0.05 -3.29 7.12
C TRP A 95 -1.22 -2.66 6.35
N VAL A 96 -1.02 -1.52 5.70
CA VAL A 96 -2.04 -0.86 4.88
C VAL A 96 -2.42 -1.72 3.67
N LEU A 97 -1.45 -2.38 3.03
CA LEU A 97 -1.69 -3.29 1.91
C LEU A 97 -2.46 -4.53 2.35
N ASP A 98 -2.12 -5.11 3.51
CA ASP A 98 -2.84 -6.24 4.09
C ASP A 98 -4.30 -5.88 4.42
N GLU A 99 -4.55 -4.71 5.04
CA GLU A 99 -5.91 -4.25 5.31
C GLU A 99 -6.69 -4.02 4.00
N ALA A 100 -6.06 -3.40 2.99
CA ALA A 100 -6.68 -3.17 1.70
C ALA A 100 -6.97 -4.47 0.94
N TYR A 101 -6.09 -5.47 1.06
CA TYR A 101 -6.28 -6.81 0.51
C TYR A 101 -7.46 -7.51 1.19
N ARG A 102 -7.52 -7.51 2.53
CA ARG A 102 -8.65 -8.09 3.29
C ARG A 102 -9.98 -7.44 2.90
N ARG A 103 -10.03 -6.11 2.73
CA ARG A 103 -11.22 -5.40 2.25
C ARG A 103 -11.59 -5.79 0.81
N GLN A 104 -10.61 -5.91 -0.09
CA GLN A 104 -10.86 -6.32 -1.47
C GLN A 104 -11.39 -7.76 -1.53
N LEU A 105 -10.78 -8.68 -0.77
CA LEU A 105 -11.22 -10.05 -0.63
C LEU A 105 -12.66 -10.13 -0.11
N PHE A 106 -13.00 -9.33 0.91
CA PHE A 106 -14.36 -9.24 1.43
C PHE A 106 -15.37 -8.78 0.36
N ILE A 107 -15.03 -7.76 -0.43
CA ILE A 107 -15.87 -7.29 -1.54
C ILE A 107 -16.08 -8.39 -2.57
N ASP A 108 -15.03 -9.11 -2.94
CA ASP A 108 -15.11 -10.14 -3.97
C ASP A 108 -15.90 -11.37 -3.47
N ILE A 109 -15.76 -11.75 -2.20
CA ILE A 109 -16.61 -12.75 -1.55
C ILE A 109 -18.07 -12.29 -1.53
N ALA A 110 -18.34 -11.03 -1.14
CA ALA A 110 -19.71 -10.50 -1.09
C ALA A 110 -20.39 -10.49 -2.47
N LYS A 111 -19.65 -10.20 -3.54
CA LYS A 111 -20.15 -10.31 -4.93
C LYS A 111 -20.49 -11.74 -5.31
N VAL A 112 -19.63 -12.71 -4.97
CA VAL A 112 -19.88 -14.14 -5.22
C VAL A 112 -21.12 -14.62 -4.45
N LEU A 113 -21.33 -14.10 -3.24
CA LEU A 113 -22.48 -14.42 -2.39
C LEU A 113 -23.76 -13.62 -2.76
N GLY A 114 -23.73 -12.81 -3.83
CA GLY A 114 -24.90 -12.08 -4.31
C GLY A 114 -25.38 -10.94 -3.42
N ALA A 115 -24.56 -10.46 -2.48
CA ALA A 115 -24.93 -9.36 -1.59
C ALA A 115 -24.93 -8.02 -2.37
N PRO A 116 -26.06 -7.30 -2.44
CA PRO A 116 -26.15 -6.06 -3.22
C PRO A 116 -25.41 -4.93 -2.49
N TRP A 117 -24.27 -4.48 -3.03
CA TRP A 117 -23.59 -3.27 -2.57
C TRP A 117 -23.91 -2.10 -3.52
N ARG A 118 -24.57 -1.06 -2.98
CA ARG A 118 -24.70 0.23 -3.66
C ARG A 118 -23.34 0.95 -3.65
N THR A 119 -22.92 1.37 -4.83
CA THR A 119 -21.75 2.23 -5.11
C THR A 119 -21.90 3.62 -4.53
#